data_AF-L0H0R6-F1
#
_entry.id   AF-L0H0R6-F1
#
_cell.length_a   1.000
_cell.length_b   1.000
_cell.length_c   1.000
_cell.angle_alpha   90.00
_cell.angle_beta   90.00
_cell.angle_gamma   90.00
#
_symmetry.space_group_name_H-M   'P 1'
#
loop_
_entity.id
_entity.type
_entity.pdbx_description
1 polymer ?
#
loop_
_entity_poly.entity_id
_entity_poly.type
_entity_poly.pdbx_seq_one_letter_code
_entity_poly.pdbx_strand_id
1 'polypeptide(L)'
;MEIDNDRIKHRQIHFDPVHPNPQQAHTAAEFLAGEPGIIEVHPPTPVLLKVSYDLVYTKLEEIEKALTELGLHLDVPLSYRIKRALWYYTEDTYRANCCCEHSQVDCTKKVFATRYENLDHSLRDHRPEHWRRYL
;
A
#
# COMPACT_ATOMS: atom_id res chain seq x y z
N MET A 1 7.38 -9.24 18.51
CA MET A 1 7.48 -8.52 17.23
C MET A 1 6.61 -9.29 16.25
N GLU A 2 5.32 -8.96 16.19
CA GLU A 2 4.49 -9.44 15.08
C GLU A 2 5.06 -8.77 13.83
N ILE A 3 5.58 -9.57 12.92
CA ILE A 3 5.97 -9.07 11.60
C ILE A 3 4.66 -8.62 10.98
N ASP A 4 4.55 -7.31 10.80
CA ASP A 4 3.40 -6.62 10.25
C ASP A 4 3.05 -7.26 8.90
N ASN A 5 2.12 -8.22 8.92
CA ASN A 5 1.91 -9.19 7.83
C ASN A 5 1.40 -8.50 6.56
N ASP A 6 0.99 -7.24 6.68
CA ASP A 6 0.53 -6.40 5.60
C ASP A 6 1.66 -5.58 4.93
N ARG A 7 2.87 -5.55 5.49
CA ARG A 7 4.03 -4.84 4.93
C ARG A 7 4.60 -5.51 3.69
N ILE A 8 4.69 -6.83 3.71
CA ILE A 8 5.23 -7.63 2.62
C ILE A 8 4.09 -7.95 1.66
N LYS A 9 4.22 -7.52 0.41
CA LYS A 9 3.22 -7.77 -0.63
C LYS A 9 3.73 -8.81 -1.62
N HIS A 10 2.83 -9.70 -2.01
CA HIS A 10 3.06 -10.72 -3.02
C HIS A 10 2.16 -10.44 -4.22
N ARG A 11 2.78 -10.21 -5.39
CA ARG A 11 2.06 -9.84 -6.62
C ARG A 11 2.51 -10.67 -7.80
N GLN A 12 1.61 -10.75 -8.77
CA GLN A 12 1.85 -11.38 -10.06
C GLN A 12 1.82 -10.31 -11.13
N ILE A 13 2.90 -10.21 -11.90
CA ILE A 13 3.06 -9.30 -13.02
C ILE A 13 3.00 -10.11 -14.31
N HIS A 14 2.04 -9.77 -15.17
CA HIS A 14 1.85 -10.42 -16.46
C HIS A 14 2.47 -9.55 -17.56
N PHE A 15 3.17 -10.20 -18.48
CA PHE A 15 3.79 -9.56 -19.65
C PHE A 15 3.02 -9.89 -20.92
N ASP A 16 3.09 -8.99 -21.89
CA ASP A 16 2.48 -9.17 -23.21
C ASP A 16 3.18 -10.32 -23.96
N PRO A 17 2.46 -11.37 -24.39
CA PRO A 17 3.06 -12.48 -25.12
C PRO A 17 3.61 -12.10 -26.51
N VAL A 18 3.24 -10.94 -27.09
CA VAL A 18 3.59 -10.53 -28.46
C VAL A 18 4.91 -9.74 -28.51
N HIS A 19 5.69 -9.74 -27.44
CA HIS A 19 6.94 -8.99 -27.34
C HIS A 19 8.13 -9.62 -28.10
N PRO A 20 9.07 -8.82 -28.65
CA PRO A 20 10.27 -9.35 -29.33
C PRO A 20 11.16 -10.22 -28.45
N ASN A 21 11.21 -9.95 -27.14
CA ASN A 21 11.84 -10.83 -26.17
C ASN A 21 10.79 -11.84 -25.65
N PRO A 22 10.91 -13.14 -25.96
CA PRO A 22 9.96 -14.17 -25.51
C PRO A 22 10.10 -14.54 -24.03
N GLN A 23 11.16 -14.11 -23.36
CA GLN A 23 11.49 -14.44 -21.96
C GLN A 23 11.44 -13.21 -21.04
N GLN A 24 10.48 -12.30 -21.26
CA GLN A 24 10.36 -11.05 -20.49
C GLN A 24 10.35 -11.26 -18.98
N ALA A 25 9.65 -12.28 -18.48
CA ALA A 25 9.60 -12.55 -17.05
C ALA A 25 10.97 -12.92 -16.46
N HIS A 26 11.83 -13.60 -17.23
CA HIS A 26 13.19 -13.93 -16.79
C HIS A 26 14.08 -12.70 -16.81
N THR A 27 14.02 -11.90 -17.87
CA THR A 27 14.75 -10.62 -17.96
C THR A 27 14.32 -9.66 -16.83
N ALA A 28 13.02 -9.60 -16.53
CA ALA A 28 12.51 -8.85 -15.39
C ALA A 28 13.02 -9.39 -14.05
N ALA A 29 13.10 -10.71 -13.90
CA ALA A 29 13.62 -11.33 -12.68
C ALA A 29 15.09 -11.01 -12.46
N GLU A 30 15.91 -11.08 -13.50
CA GLU A 30 17.34 -10.70 -13.45
C GLU A 30 17.52 -9.22 -13.13
N PHE A 31 16.69 -8.35 -13.71
CA PHE A 31 16.74 -6.92 -13.44
C PHE A 31 16.35 -6.56 -12.00
N LEU A 32 15.33 -7.23 -11.46
CA LEU A 32 14.87 -7.01 -10.08
C LEU A 32 15.71 -7.75 -9.04
N ALA A 33 16.56 -8.71 -9.45
CA ALA A 33 17.42 -9.45 -8.56
C ALA A 33 18.52 -8.52 -8.01
N GLY A 34 18.42 -8.17 -6.73
CA GLY A 34 19.38 -7.31 -6.05
C GLY A 34 18.90 -5.87 -5.84
N GLU A 35 17.70 -5.52 -6.32
CA GLU A 35 17.10 -4.23 -6.03
C GLU A 35 16.66 -4.12 -4.56
N PRO A 36 16.98 -3.02 -3.86
CA PRO A 36 16.63 -2.84 -2.46
C PRO A 36 15.11 -2.80 -2.29
N GLY A 37 14.58 -3.69 -1.44
CA GLY A 37 13.14 -3.81 -1.19
C GLY A 37 12.47 -4.98 -1.88
N ILE A 38 13.13 -5.63 -2.84
CA ILE A 38 12.68 -6.87 -3.43
C ILE A 38 13.16 -8.04 -2.57
N ILE A 39 12.21 -8.85 -2.07
CA ILE A 39 12.49 -9.98 -1.18
C ILE A 39 12.67 -11.26 -1.99
N GLU A 40 11.77 -11.51 -2.93
CA GLU A 40 11.79 -12.72 -3.75
C GLU A 40 11.26 -12.41 -5.14
N VAL A 41 11.92 -12.97 -6.16
CA VAL A 41 11.46 -12.90 -7.54
C VAL A 41 11.51 -14.28 -8.14
N HIS A 42 10.39 -14.72 -8.70
CA HIS A 42 10.28 -16.03 -9.30
C HIS A 42 9.47 -15.95 -10.60
N PRO A 43 10.06 -16.24 -11.78
CA PRO A 43 9.34 -16.31 -13.05
C PRO A 43 8.83 -17.74 -13.31
N PRO A 44 7.59 -18.11 -12.92
CA PRO A 44 7.04 -19.44 -13.18
C PRO A 44 6.84 -19.75 -14.67
N THR A 45 6.63 -18.71 -15.51
CA THR A 45 6.48 -18.86 -16.96
C THR A 45 7.20 -17.70 -17.67
N PRO A 46 7.41 -17.76 -19.00
CA PRO A 46 8.09 -16.68 -19.73
C PRO A 46 7.36 -15.32 -19.72
N VAL A 47 6.05 -15.32 -19.42
CA VAL A 47 5.17 -14.14 -19.42
C VAL A 47 4.57 -13.81 -18.06
N LEU A 48 4.93 -14.55 -17.00
CA LEU A 48 4.43 -14.34 -15.65
C LEU A 48 5.58 -14.26 -14.67
N LEU A 49 5.60 -13.18 -13.90
CA LEU A 49 6.54 -12.97 -12.81
C LEU A 49 5.79 -12.91 -11.48
N LYS A 50 6.27 -13.66 -10.50
CA LYS A 50 5.86 -13.51 -9.10
C LYS A 50 6.92 -12.68 -8.39
N VAL A 51 6.48 -11.64 -7.70
CA VAL A 51 7.36 -10.75 -6.94
C VAL A 51 6.83 -10.59 -5.51
N SER A 52 7.74 -10.70 -4.55
CA SER A 52 7.53 -10.41 -3.14
C SER A 52 8.38 -9.21 -2.80
N TYR A 53 7.79 -8.16 -2.26
CA TYR A 53 8.50 -6.90 -1.98
C TYR A 53 7.99 -6.25 -0.70
N ASP A 54 8.82 -5.36 -0.17
CA ASP A 54 8.58 -4.63 1.07
C ASP A 54 8.14 -3.19 0.76
N LEU A 55 6.94 -2.83 1.24
CA LEU A 55 6.34 -1.51 1.04
C LEU A 55 7.11 -0.35 1.66
N VAL A 56 8.04 -0.61 2.58
CA VAL A 56 8.91 0.45 3.12
C VAL A 56 9.83 0.98 2.03
N TYR A 57 10.37 0.09 1.19
CA TYR A 57 11.39 0.42 0.20
C TYR A 57 10.78 0.69 -1.18
N THR A 58 9.81 -0.10 -1.63
CA THR A 58 9.27 -0.01 -2.99
C THR A 58 7.77 -0.34 -3.02
N LYS A 59 7.04 0.24 -3.99
CA LYS A 59 5.63 -0.13 -4.30
C LYS A 59 5.49 -0.82 -5.66
N LEU A 60 4.35 -1.47 -5.90
CA LEU A 60 4.09 -2.16 -7.18
C LEU A 60 4.24 -1.21 -8.38
N GLU A 61 3.73 0.01 -8.25
CA GLU A 61 3.76 1.01 -9.31
C GLU A 61 5.19 1.38 -9.72
N GLU A 62 6.11 1.49 -8.76
CA GLU A 62 7.53 1.78 -9.00
C GLU A 62 8.20 0.62 -9.73
N ILE A 63 7.93 -0.61 -9.30
CA ILE A 63 8.43 -1.83 -9.95
C ILE A 63 7.95 -1.90 -11.39
N GLU A 64 6.65 -1.75 -11.63
CA GLU A 64 6.07 -1.83 -12.98
C GLU A 64 6.58 -0.70 -13.89
N LYS A 65 6.79 0.50 -13.33
CA LYS A 65 7.39 1.62 -14.07
C LYS A 65 8.83 1.31 -14.47
N ALA A 66 9.67 0.81 -13.56
CA ALA A 66 11.04 0.42 -13.86
C ALA A 66 11.11 -0.68 -14.93
N LEU A 67 10.22 -1.67 -14.87
CA LEU A 67 10.11 -2.72 -15.90
C LEU A 67 9.69 -2.16 -17.27
N THR A 68 8.80 -1.16 -17.28
CA THR A 68 8.38 -0.48 -18.51
C THR A 68 9.51 0.38 -19.08
N GLU A 69 10.28 1.07 -18.22
CA GLU A 69 11.47 1.85 -18.60
C GLU A 69 12.61 0.96 -19.15
N LEU A 70 12.71 -0.28 -18.68
CA LEU A 70 13.59 -1.31 -19.24
C LEU A 70 13.17 -1.73 -20.67
N GLY A 71 11.96 -1.37 -21.10
CA GLY A 71 11.40 -1.70 -22.41
C GLY A 71 10.58 -2.99 -22.44
N LEU A 72 10.23 -3.55 -21.27
CA LEU A 72 9.33 -4.70 -21.19
C LEU A 72 7.88 -4.23 -21.27
N HIS A 73 7.02 -5.07 -21.85
CA HIS A 73 5.61 -4.75 -22.05
C HIS A 73 4.75 -5.58 -21.10
N LEU A 74 4.02 -4.89 -20.23
CA LEU A 74 3.08 -5.50 -19.30
C LEU A 74 1.74 -5.76 -19.99
N ASP A 75 1.13 -6.90 -19.72
CA ASP A 75 -0.22 -7.21 -20.20
C ASP A 75 -1.26 -6.38 -19.42
N VAL A 76 -2.30 -5.91 -20.11
CA VAL A 76 -3.26 -4.93 -19.59
C VAL A 76 -4.72 -5.33 -19.83
N PRO A 77 -5.17 -6.54 -19.43
CA PRO A 77 -6.59 -6.84 -19.44
C PRO A 77 -7.32 -5.97 -18.42
N LEU A 78 -8.58 -5.60 -18.71
CA LEU A 78 -9.36 -4.68 -17.87
C LEU A 78 -9.45 -5.12 -16.41
N SER A 79 -9.63 -6.42 -16.17
CA SER A 79 -9.66 -7.01 -14.83
C SER A 79 -8.36 -6.79 -14.06
N TYR A 80 -7.22 -6.80 -14.75
CA TYR A 80 -5.91 -6.53 -14.16
C TYR A 80 -5.74 -5.04 -13.85
N ARG A 81 -6.22 -4.14 -14.73
CA ARG A 81 -6.20 -2.69 -14.48
C ARG A 81 -6.94 -2.31 -13.20
N ILE A 82 -8.10 -2.91 -12.94
CA ILE A 82 -8.89 -2.64 -11.73
C ILE A 82 -8.15 -3.14 -10.48
N LYS A 83 -7.62 -4.37 -10.52
CA LYS A 83 -6.83 -4.92 -9.41
C LYS A 83 -5.59 -4.07 -9.13
N ARG A 84 -4.89 -3.65 -10.18
CA ARG A 84 -3.70 -2.81 -10.12
C ARG A 84 -4.01 -1.46 -9.48
N ALA A 85 -5.09 -0.78 -9.92
CA ALA A 85 -5.53 0.47 -9.33
C ALA A 85 -5.86 0.33 -7.84
N LEU A 86 -6.52 -0.78 -7.45
CA LEU A 86 -6.78 -1.07 -6.04
C LEU A 86 -5.48 -1.29 -5.26
N TRP A 87 -4.54 -2.08 -5.79
CA TRP A 87 -3.26 -2.33 -5.15
C TRP A 87 -2.48 -1.04 -4.93
N TYR A 88 -2.36 -0.20 -5.96
CA TYR A 88 -1.71 1.10 -5.87
C TYR A 88 -2.31 1.96 -4.76
N TYR A 89 -3.64 2.07 -4.73
CA TYR A 89 -4.33 2.85 -3.71
C TYR A 89 -4.06 2.31 -2.29
N THR A 90 -4.16 0.99 -2.10
CA THR A 90 -3.92 0.38 -0.78
C THR A 90 -2.48 0.51 -0.33
N GLU A 91 -1.52 0.41 -1.25
CA GLU A 91 -0.08 0.49 -0.97
C GLU A 91 0.32 1.93 -0.65
N ASP A 92 -0.16 2.92 -1.42
CA ASP A 92 0.03 4.34 -1.09
C ASP A 92 -0.61 4.70 0.25
N THR A 93 -1.81 4.19 0.53
CA THR A 93 -2.49 4.41 1.83
C THR A 93 -1.69 3.80 2.99
N TYR A 94 -1.17 2.58 2.81
CA TYR A 94 -0.33 1.91 3.81
C TYR A 94 0.94 2.75 4.07
N ARG A 95 1.68 3.15 3.03
CA ARG A 95 2.88 3.99 3.18
C ARG A 95 2.56 5.32 3.85
N ALA A 96 1.48 5.99 3.44
CA ALA A 96 1.03 7.22 4.08
C ALA A 96 0.76 7.02 5.58
N ASN A 97 0.08 5.93 5.96
CA ASN A 97 -0.22 5.63 7.35
C ASN A 97 1.04 5.25 8.16
N CYS A 98 1.94 4.42 7.61
CA CYS A 98 3.18 4.02 8.27
C CYS A 98 4.18 5.18 8.40
N CYS A 99 4.29 6.05 7.40
CA CYS A 99 5.07 7.29 7.51
C CYS A 99 4.43 8.25 8.54
N CYS A 100 3.11 8.18 8.73
CA CYS A 100 2.39 8.91 9.76
C CYS A 100 2.55 8.29 11.17
N GLU A 101 2.93 7.03 11.35
CA GLU A 101 3.10 6.44 12.69
C GLU A 101 4.21 7.14 13.51
N HIS A 102 5.23 7.72 12.87
CA HIS A 102 6.23 8.54 13.56
C HIS A 102 5.72 9.93 13.99
N SER A 103 4.50 10.34 13.58
CA SER A 103 3.98 11.70 13.82
C SER A 103 2.51 11.78 14.28
N GLN A 104 1.67 10.74 14.12
CA GLN A 104 0.21 10.92 14.12
C GLN A 104 -0.65 10.00 14.99
N VAL A 105 -0.12 8.98 15.67
CA VAL A 105 -0.96 8.22 16.64
C VAL A 105 -1.56 9.17 17.69
N ASP A 106 -0.84 10.27 17.96
CA ASP A 106 -1.31 11.42 18.72
C ASP A 106 -2.12 12.43 17.90
N CYS A 107 -1.75 12.77 16.66
CA CYS A 107 -2.40 13.86 15.93
C CYS A 107 -3.87 13.59 15.62
N THR A 108 -4.23 12.39 15.16
CA THR A 108 -5.62 12.13 14.76
C THR A 108 -6.53 12.03 15.99
N LYS A 109 -6.09 11.33 17.04
CA LYS A 109 -6.80 11.31 18.34
C LYS A 109 -6.89 12.70 18.97
N LYS A 110 -5.83 13.51 18.92
CA LYS A 110 -5.85 14.91 19.41
C LYS A 110 -6.80 15.77 18.58
N VAL A 111 -6.79 15.67 17.26
CA VAL A 111 -7.71 16.43 16.39
C VAL A 111 -9.16 16.07 16.69
N PHE A 112 -9.48 14.78 16.86
CA PHE A 112 -10.83 14.35 17.24
C PHE A 112 -11.19 14.74 18.67
N ALA A 113 -10.27 14.61 19.64
CA ALA A 113 -10.48 15.01 21.03
C ALA A 113 -10.69 16.53 21.16
N THR A 114 -9.82 17.35 20.56
CA THR A 114 -9.94 18.81 20.53
C THR A 114 -11.22 19.26 19.83
N ARG A 115 -11.60 18.61 18.73
CA ARG A 115 -12.88 18.91 18.06
C ARG A 115 -14.07 18.53 18.92
N TYR A 116 -14.01 17.40 19.63
CA TYR A 116 -15.05 16.97 20.57
C TYR A 116 -15.19 17.93 21.76
N GLU A 117 -14.07 18.40 22.32
CA GLU A 117 -14.04 19.37 23.42
C GLU A 117 -14.63 20.74 23.05
N ASN A 118 -14.43 21.16 21.80
CA ASN A 118 -14.88 22.45 21.26
C ASN A 118 -16.32 22.41 20.69
N LEU A 119 -16.91 21.22 20.53
CA LEU A 119 -18.31 21.11 20.16
C LEU A 119 -19.17 21.37 21.40
N ASP A 120 -20.06 22.35 21.30
CA ASP A 120 -21.01 22.67 22.37
C ASP A 120 -22.07 21.55 22.45
N HIS A 121 -21.74 20.49 23.17
CA HIS A 121 -22.60 19.32 23.29
C HIS A 121 -23.61 19.52 24.44
N SER A 122 -24.91 19.46 24.13
CA SER A 122 -26.01 19.59 25.09
C SER A 122 -26.02 18.54 26.23
N LEU A 123 -25.14 17.53 26.16
CA LEU A 123 -24.90 16.56 27.22
C LEU A 123 -23.81 16.96 28.23
N ARG A 124 -23.11 18.09 28.05
CA ARG A 124 -22.36 18.70 29.16
C ARG A 124 -23.38 19.37 30.06
N ASP A 125 -23.92 18.61 31.00
CA ASP A 125 -24.78 19.18 32.02
C ASP A 125 -23.94 20.06 32.95
N HIS A 126 -23.86 21.35 32.64
CA HIS A 126 -23.17 22.35 33.44
C HIS A 126 -23.87 22.64 34.78
N ARG A 127 -25.03 22.02 35.05
CA ARG A 127 -25.74 22.25 36.30
C ARG A 127 -24.92 21.72 37.48
N PRO A 128 -24.76 22.52 38.55
CA PRO A 128 -24.05 22.09 39.73
C PRO A 128 -24.74 20.89 40.40
N GLU A 129 -23.95 20.03 41.05
CA GLU A 129 -24.34 18.74 41.66
C GLU A 129 -25.70 18.79 42.40
N HIS A 130 -25.92 19.87 43.16
CA HIS A 130 -27.11 20.04 44.00
C HIS A 130 -28.43 20.22 43.21
N TRP A 131 -28.38 20.51 41.91
CA TRP A 131 -29.58 20.62 41.06
C TRP A 131 -29.92 19.33 40.30
N ARG A 132 -29.04 18.32 40.30
CA ARG A 132 -29.28 17.04 39.59
C ARG A 132 -30.19 16.07 40.36
N ARG A 133 -30.44 16.30 41.65
CA ARG A 133 -31.24 15.41 42.52
C ARG A 133 -32.75 15.71 42.55
N TYR A 134 -33.20 16.73 41.83
CA TYR A 134 -34.58 17.25 41.92
C TYR A 134 -35.42 17.06 40.64
N LEU A 135 -34.95 16.24 39.70
CA LEU A 135 -35.67 15.78 38.51
C LEU A 135 -35.73 14.25 38.52
#